data_AF-A0A3B8HJI4-F1
#
_entry.id   AF-A0A3B8HJI4-F1
#
_cell.length_a   1.000
_cell.length_b   1.000
_cell.length_c   1.000
_cell.angle_alpha   90.00
_cell.angle_beta   90.00
_cell.angle_gamma   90.00
#
_symmetry.space_group_name_H-M   'P 1'
#
loop_
_entity.id
_entity.type
_entity.pdbx_description
1 polymer ?
#
loop_
_entity_poly.entity_id
_entity_poly.type
_entity_poly.pdbx_seq_one_letter_code
_entity_poly.pdbx_strand_id
1 'polypeptide(L)' 'MHILIVGGGKVGSLLARLLTQTGHSITIVETRRDRQGNLS' A
#
# COMPACT_ATOMS: atom_id res chain seq x y z
N MET A 1 -12.61 5.70 4.90
CA MET A 1 -12.42 6.42 3.61
C MET A 1 -11.74 5.51 2.60
N HIS A 2 -11.76 5.86 1.31
CA HIS A 2 -10.99 5.18 0.26
C HIS A 2 -9.73 5.98 -0.08
N ILE A 3 -8.57 5.33 -0.02
CA ILE A 3 -7.27 5.96 -0.23
C ILE A 3 -6.51 5.18 -1.31
N LEU A 4 -6.01 5.91 -2.32
CA LEU A 4 -5.18 5.36 -3.39
C LEU A 4 -3.71 5.70 -3.15
N ILE A 5 -2.84 4.69 -3.14
CA ILE A 5 -1.39 4.84 -3.02
C ILE A 5 -0.74 4.40 -4.33
N VAL A 6 0.02 5.29 -4.96
CA VAL A 6 0.80 4.98 -6.17
C VAL A 6 2.26 4.76 -5.77
N GLY A 7 2.73 3.52 -5.90
CA GLY A 7 4.04 3.03 -5.43
C GLY A 7 3.93 2.10 -4.22
N GLY A 8 4.20 0.80 -4.42
CA GLY A 8 4.09 -0.28 -3.44
C GLY A 8 5.41 -0.68 -2.76
N GLY A 9 6.46 0.14 -2.90
CA GLY A 9 7.74 -0.08 -2.22
C GLY A 9 7.66 0.06 -0.70
N LYS A 10 8.82 0.15 -0.02
CA LYS A 10 8.92 0.16 1.46
C LYS A 10 7.99 1.17 2.15
N VAL A 11 7.94 2.40 1.65
CA VAL A 11 7.14 3.48 2.26
C VAL A 11 5.65 3.29 1.98
N GLY A 12 5.27 3.02 0.72
CA GLY A 12 3.88 2.86 0.33
C GLY A 12 3.19 1.68 1.03
N SER A 13 3.90 0.55 1.16
CA SER A 13 3.41 -0.62 1.89
C SER A 13 3.30 -0.39 3.40
N LEU A 14 4.28 0.28 4.03
CA LEU A 14 4.20 0.66 5.45
C LEU A 14 3.02 1.58 5.72
N LEU A 15 2.85 2.60 4.88
CA LEU A 15 1.75 3.56 5.01
C LEU A 15 0.40 2.86 4.84
N ALA A 16 0.26 1.97 3.85
CA ALA A 16 -0.93 1.18 3.65
C ALA A 16 -1.29 0.36 4.91
N ARG A 17 -0.32 -0.35 5.50
CA ARG A 17 -0.53 -1.11 6.73
C ARG A 17 -1.03 -0.25 7.89
N LEU A 18 -0.41 0.90 8.13
CA LEU A 18 -0.81 1.82 9.20
C LEU A 18 -2.22 2.39 8.99
N LEU A 19 -2.57 2.72 7.74
CA LEU A 19 -3.88 3.26 7.42
C LEU A 19 -4.99 2.19 7.44
N THR A 20 -4.68 0.95 7.08
CA THR A 20 -5.63 -0.17 7.24
C THR A 20 -5.94 -0.43 8.71
N GLN A 21 -4.97 -0.31 9.61
CA GLN A 21 -5.20 -0.46 11.07
C GLN A 21 -6.16 0.59 11.65
N THR A 22 -6.33 1.73 10.97
CA THR A 22 -7.26 2.78 11.38
C THR A 22 -8.63 2.69 10.70
N GLY A 23 -8.91 1.58 9.98
CA GLY A 23 -10.22 1.30 9.37
C GLY A 23 -10.41 1.88 7.97
N HIS A 24 -9.33 2.28 7.29
CA HIS A 24 -9.40 2.82 5.92
C HIS A 24 -9.31 1.71 4.87
N SER A 25 -10.07 1.87 3.78
CA SER A 25 -9.96 1.03 2.59
C SER A 25 -8.86 1.60 1.70
N ILE A 26 -7.84 0.79 1.44
CA ILE A 26 -6.63 1.20 0.72
C ILE A 26 -6.52 0.39 -0.58
N THR A 27 -6.19 1.07 -1.67
CA THR A 27 -5.75 0.43 -2.92
C THR A 27 -4.34 0.89 -3.25
N ILE A 28 -3.45 -0.04 -3.57
CA ILE A 28 -2.06 0.26 -3.96
C ILE A 28 -1.89 -0.11 -5.43
N VAL A 29 -1.29 0.79 -6.21
CA VAL A 29 -0.89 0.55 -7.59
C VAL A 29 0.64 0.60 -7.67
N GLU A 30 1.26 -0.47 -8.14
CA GLU A 30 2.71 -0.56 -8.36
C GLU A 30 2.99 -1.01 -9.81
N THR A 31 3.78 -0.22 -10.53
CA THR A 31 4.13 -0.47 -11.93
C THR A 31 5.25 -1.51 -12.06
N ARG A 32 6.11 -1.63 -11.04
CA ARG A 32 7.25 -2.55 -11.00
C ARG A 32 6.89 -3.84 -10.27
N ARG A 33 6.65 -4.92 -11.04
CA ARG A 33 6.31 -6.25 -10.51
C ARG A 33 7.33 -6.81 -9.51
N ASP A 34 8.61 -6.47 -9.67
CA ASP A 34 9.71 -6.85 -8.79
C ASP A 34 9.69 -6.14 -7.43
N ARG A 35 8.92 -5.07 -7.28
CA ARG A 35 8.81 -4.27 -6.05
C ARG A 35 7.52 -4.49 -5.27
N GLN A 36 6.78 -5.55 -5.60
CA GLN A 36 5.75 -6.08 -4.71
C GLN A 36 6.43 -6.61 -3.44
N GLY A 37 6.77 -5.71 -2.52
CA GLY A 37 7.18 -6.10 -1.17
C GLY A 37 6.08 -6.95 -0.57
N ASN A 38 6.43 -8.00 0.17
CA ASN A 38 5.50 -8.94 0.81
C ASN A 38 4.31 -8.22 1.47
N LEU A 39 3.20 -8.09 0.74
CA LEU A 39 1.91 -7.59 1.22
C LEU A 39 1.10 -8.77 1.78
N SER A 40 1.77 -9.61 2.57
CA SER A 40 1.18 -10.74 3.30
C SER A 40 0.43 -10.27 4.55
#